data_AF-A0A938YL75-F1
#
_entry.id   AF-A0A938YL75-F1
#
_cell.length_a   1.000
_cell.length_b   1.000
_cell.length_c   1.000
_cell.angle_alpha   90.00
_cell.angle_beta   90.00
_cell.angle_gamma   90.00
#
_symmetry.space_group_name_H-M   'P 1'
#
loop_
_entity.id
_entity.type
_entity.pdbx_description
1 polymer ?
#
loop_
_entity_poly.entity_id
_entity_poly.type
_entity_poly.pdbx_seq_one_letter_code
_entity_poly.pdbx_strand_id
1 'polypeptide(L)'
;KADMIFTGQTGWMQGWPHGVVLDAMINDFVSGGIEGAILDSWKDEQSEVIIIEGQGSLVHPFFPGGFEIMAAGQIHGFILQDAPGRPHLDGFSGFPMPDPGRVIRIAKLLAQRPLIGIGLNHEGLSLEEVKKAKTKLENRFKVPVEDPVVDGVAKTADAIEELCKK
;
A
#
# COMPACT_ATOMS: atom_id res chain seq x y z
N LYS A 1 -4.42 5.75 -18.65
CA LYS A 1 -5.37 4.70 -18.20
C LYS A 1 -4.77 4.00 -16.97
N ALA A 2 -5.60 3.65 -15.99
CA ALA A 2 -5.14 3.02 -14.76
C ALA A 2 -5.89 1.71 -14.48
N ASP A 3 -5.23 0.77 -13.82
CA ASP A 3 -5.81 -0.49 -13.38
C ASP A 3 -5.29 -0.89 -11.98
N MET A 4 -5.99 -1.82 -11.32
CA MET A 4 -5.65 -2.33 -10.00
C MET A 4 -5.38 -3.83 -10.05
N ILE A 5 -4.22 -4.25 -9.56
CA ILE A 5 -3.88 -5.65 -9.34
C ILE A 5 -4.34 -6.04 -7.95
N PHE A 6 -5.33 -6.93 -7.85
CA PHE A 6 -5.68 -7.53 -6.57
C PHE A 6 -4.61 -8.52 -6.14
N THR A 7 -4.38 -8.62 -4.83
CA THR A 7 -3.42 -9.54 -4.23
C THR A 7 -4.04 -10.43 -3.15
N GLY A 8 -5.33 -10.23 -2.85
CA GLY A 8 -6.09 -11.02 -1.90
C GLY A 8 -7.46 -11.45 -2.42
N GLN A 9 -8.10 -12.35 -1.65
CA GLN A 9 -9.42 -12.89 -1.98
C GLN A 9 -10.52 -11.82 -2.10
N THR A 10 -10.44 -10.73 -1.33
CA THR A 10 -11.46 -9.66 -1.36
C THR A 10 -11.45 -8.96 -2.71
N GLY A 11 -10.28 -8.59 -3.24
CA GLY A 11 -10.18 -7.99 -4.57
C GLY A 11 -10.67 -8.95 -5.66
N TRP A 12 -10.33 -10.23 -5.55
CA TRP A 12 -10.86 -11.23 -6.47
C TRP A 12 -12.40 -11.30 -6.45
N MET A 13 -13.01 -11.36 -5.25
CA MET A 13 -14.46 -11.40 -5.08
C MET A 13 -15.18 -10.12 -5.53
N GLN A 14 -14.50 -8.98 -5.48
CA GLN A 14 -15.02 -7.72 -6.02
C GLN A 14 -15.04 -7.69 -7.56
N GLY A 15 -14.43 -8.67 -8.22
CA GLY A 15 -14.43 -8.82 -9.67
C GLY A 15 -13.36 -7.99 -10.38
N TRP A 16 -12.27 -7.62 -9.68
CA TRP A 16 -11.12 -7.01 -10.34
C TRP A 16 -10.54 -7.98 -11.38
N PRO A 17 -10.21 -7.50 -12.60
CA PRO A 17 -9.90 -8.37 -13.74
C PRO A 17 -8.54 -9.06 -13.61
N HIS A 18 -7.55 -8.40 -13.00
CA HIS A 18 -6.17 -8.86 -12.96
C HIS A 18 -5.67 -8.96 -11.52
N GLY A 19 -5.00 -10.06 -11.19
CA GLY A 19 -4.46 -10.26 -9.85
C GLY A 19 -4.18 -11.71 -9.50
N VAL A 20 -3.75 -11.90 -8.25
CA VAL A 20 -3.45 -13.21 -7.67
C VAL A 20 -3.91 -13.25 -6.22
N VAL A 21 -4.33 -14.40 -5.73
CA VAL A 21 -4.62 -14.60 -4.29
C VAL A 21 -3.34 -15.06 -3.62
N LEU A 22 -2.52 -14.11 -3.16
CA LEU A 22 -1.12 -14.32 -2.81
C LEU A 22 -0.94 -15.29 -1.64
N ASP A 23 -1.79 -15.19 -0.62
CA ASP A 23 -1.75 -16.03 0.59
C ASP A 23 -2.06 -17.53 0.33
N ALA A 24 -2.69 -17.84 -0.81
CA ALA A 24 -3.00 -19.20 -1.24
C ALA A 24 -1.94 -19.79 -2.20
N MET A 25 -0.92 -19.02 -2.57
CA MET A 25 0.10 -19.47 -3.53
C MET A 25 1.22 -20.26 -2.87
N ILE A 26 1.75 -21.25 -3.61
CA ILE A 26 3.01 -21.90 -3.26
C ILE A 26 4.13 -20.86 -3.46
N ASN A 27 4.99 -20.69 -2.45
CA ASN A 27 5.95 -19.59 -2.36
C ASN A 27 6.84 -19.44 -3.62
N ASP A 28 7.32 -20.55 -4.20
CA ASP A 28 8.16 -20.56 -5.40
C ASP A 28 7.52 -19.86 -6.62
N PHE A 29 6.19 -19.73 -6.64
CA PHE A 29 5.46 -19.11 -7.75
C PHE A 29 4.99 -17.69 -7.47
N VAL A 30 5.19 -17.14 -6.26
CA VAL A 30 4.63 -15.82 -5.91
C VAL A 30 5.16 -14.71 -6.81
N SER A 31 6.46 -14.68 -7.05
CA SER A 31 7.05 -13.66 -7.94
C SER A 31 6.50 -13.77 -9.37
N GLY A 32 6.37 -14.99 -9.90
CA GLY A 32 5.81 -15.24 -11.23
C GLY A 32 4.32 -14.91 -11.32
N GLY A 33 3.54 -15.13 -10.26
CA GLY A 33 2.14 -14.74 -10.21
C GLY A 33 1.95 -13.22 -10.20
N ILE A 34 2.75 -12.50 -9.41
CA ILE A 34 2.72 -11.03 -9.39
C ILE A 34 3.13 -10.47 -10.76
N GLU A 35 4.24 -10.96 -11.33
CA GLU A 35 4.70 -10.55 -12.66
C GLU A 35 3.64 -10.84 -13.73
N GLY A 36 3.07 -12.05 -13.72
CA GLY A 36 2.01 -12.46 -14.64
C GLY A 36 0.79 -11.53 -14.59
N ALA A 37 0.28 -11.23 -13.39
CA ALA A 37 -0.86 -10.33 -13.23
C ALA A 37 -0.58 -8.92 -13.76
N ILE A 38 0.62 -8.39 -13.53
CA ILE A 38 1.03 -7.08 -14.07
C ILE A 38 1.10 -7.12 -15.60
N LEU A 39 1.68 -8.18 -16.18
CA LEU A 39 1.78 -8.34 -17.62
C LEU A 39 0.42 -8.53 -18.29
N ASP A 40 -0.50 -9.23 -17.64
CA ASP A 40 -1.86 -9.43 -18.15
C ASP A 40 -2.65 -8.11 -18.14
N SER A 41 -2.59 -7.34 -17.05
CA SER A 41 -3.13 -5.97 -17.01
C SER A 41 -2.55 -5.09 -18.11
N TRP A 42 -1.23 -5.12 -18.30
CA TRP A 42 -0.58 -4.35 -19.36
C TRP A 42 -1.04 -4.78 -20.76
N LYS A 43 -1.19 -6.07 -21.03
CA LYS A 43 -1.66 -6.58 -22.34
C LYS A 43 -3.11 -6.23 -22.61
N ASP A 44 -3.99 -6.52 -21.66
CA ASP A 44 -5.44 -6.41 -21.83
C ASP A 44 -5.91 -4.95 -21.80
N GLU A 45 -5.39 -4.19 -20.84
CA GLU A 45 -5.87 -2.83 -20.59
C GLU A 45 -4.93 -1.76 -21.15
N GLN A 46 -3.67 -2.07 -21.46
CA GLN A 46 -2.65 -1.07 -21.85
C GLN A 46 -2.54 0.05 -20.79
N SER A 47 -2.59 -0.34 -19.52
CA SER A 47 -2.56 0.56 -18.37
C SER A 47 -1.22 1.29 -18.28
N GLU A 48 -1.29 2.62 -18.11
CA GLU A 48 -0.12 3.49 -17.87
C GLU A 48 0.24 3.54 -16.39
N VAL A 49 -0.75 3.29 -15.53
CA VAL A 49 -0.60 3.24 -14.07
C VAL A 49 -1.21 1.94 -13.57
N ILE A 50 -0.45 1.19 -12.78
CA ILE A 50 -0.92 -0.03 -12.13
C ILE A 50 -0.79 0.16 -10.62
N ILE A 51 -1.91 0.03 -9.90
CA ILE A 51 -1.94 0.05 -8.43
C ILE A 51 -2.01 -1.38 -7.92
N ILE A 52 -1.00 -1.82 -7.19
CA ILE A 52 -0.97 -3.18 -6.64
C ILE A 52 -1.49 -3.12 -5.20
N GLU A 53 -2.52 -3.91 -4.89
CA GLU A 53 -3.05 -4.07 -3.54
C GLU A 53 -1.93 -4.58 -2.60
N GLY A 54 -1.76 -3.94 -1.45
CA GLY A 54 -0.79 -4.40 -0.45
C GLY A 54 -1.30 -5.58 0.37
N GLN A 55 -0.40 -6.45 0.83
CA GLN A 55 -0.70 -7.55 1.75
C GLN A 55 0.15 -7.47 3.01
N GLY A 56 -0.48 -7.66 4.17
CA GLY A 56 0.20 -7.69 5.46
C GLY A 56 1.05 -6.44 5.74
N SER A 57 2.19 -6.62 6.40
CA SER A 57 3.17 -5.56 6.60
C SER A 57 4.58 -6.09 6.76
N LEU A 58 5.56 -5.30 6.30
CA LEU A 58 7.00 -5.62 6.35
C LEU A 58 7.54 -5.87 7.77
N VAL A 59 6.78 -5.46 8.80
CA VAL A 59 7.16 -5.59 10.20
C VAL A 59 6.12 -6.33 11.04
N HIS A 60 5.09 -6.91 10.42
CA HIS A 60 4.06 -7.67 11.14
C HIS A 60 4.54 -9.11 11.35
N PRO A 61 4.71 -9.58 12.61
CA PRO A 61 5.30 -10.89 12.87
C PRO A 61 4.41 -12.07 12.44
N PHE A 62 3.08 -11.90 12.46
CA PHE A 62 2.14 -12.97 12.13
C PHE A 62 1.60 -12.93 10.70
N PHE A 63 1.75 -11.79 10.03
CA PHE A 63 1.27 -11.56 8.66
C PHE A 63 2.37 -10.83 7.89
N PRO A 64 3.57 -11.44 7.78
CA PRO A 64 4.64 -10.86 7.01
C PRO A 64 4.18 -10.76 5.56
N GLY A 65 4.30 -9.56 4.99
CA GLY A 65 3.79 -9.31 3.65
C GLY A 65 4.36 -8.04 3.06
N GLY A 66 4.06 -7.83 1.78
CA GLY A 66 4.47 -6.63 1.03
C GLY A 66 5.88 -6.70 0.44
N PHE A 67 6.80 -7.48 1.02
CA PHE A 67 8.15 -7.64 0.43
C PHE A 67 8.08 -8.22 -0.97
N GLU A 68 7.35 -9.32 -1.15
CA GLU A 68 7.22 -10.01 -2.44
C GLU A 68 6.60 -9.08 -3.49
N ILE A 69 5.59 -8.29 -3.10
CA ILE A 69 4.96 -7.28 -3.96
C ILE A 69 5.96 -6.18 -4.36
N MET A 70 6.70 -5.63 -3.40
CA MET A 70 7.67 -4.57 -3.68
C MET A 70 8.83 -5.06 -4.56
N ALA A 71 9.33 -6.27 -4.31
CA ALA A 71 10.47 -6.83 -5.01
C ALA A 71 10.09 -7.38 -6.40
N ALA A 72 9.12 -8.28 -6.46
CA ALA A 72 8.69 -8.91 -7.71
C ALA A 72 7.91 -7.95 -8.61
N GLY A 73 7.09 -7.08 -8.02
CA GLY A 73 6.29 -6.12 -8.77
C GLY A 73 7.10 -4.96 -9.37
N GLN A 74 8.40 -4.86 -9.10
CA GLN A 74 9.29 -3.80 -9.63
C GLN A 74 8.68 -2.40 -9.51
N ILE A 75 8.08 -2.10 -8.35
CA ILE A 75 7.29 -0.88 -8.15
C ILE A 75 8.08 0.39 -8.46
N HIS A 76 7.38 1.47 -8.79
CA HIS A 76 7.97 2.79 -9.00
C HIS A 76 7.94 3.67 -7.75
N GLY A 77 7.05 3.35 -6.80
CA GLY A 77 6.92 3.98 -5.50
C GLY A 77 5.84 3.29 -4.68
N PHE A 78 5.66 3.68 -3.43
CA PHE A 78 4.71 3.04 -2.53
C PHE A 78 3.93 4.04 -1.68
N ILE A 79 2.77 3.62 -1.21
CA ILE A 79 1.90 4.37 -0.30
C ILE A 79 1.86 3.62 1.02
N LEU A 80 2.01 4.33 2.14
CA LEU A 80 1.82 3.73 3.47
C LEU A 80 0.35 3.82 3.86
N GLN A 81 -0.25 2.71 4.30
CA GLN A 81 -1.51 2.76 5.06
C GLN A 81 -1.18 2.81 6.55
N ASP A 82 -1.68 3.82 7.26
CA ASP A 82 -1.43 4.04 8.69
C ASP A 82 -2.73 4.19 9.47
N ALA A 83 -2.81 3.60 10.67
CA ALA A 83 -3.99 3.63 11.53
C ALA A 83 -3.59 4.18 12.92
N PRO A 84 -3.48 5.50 13.10
CA PRO A 84 -2.88 6.09 14.30
C PRO A 84 -3.71 5.89 15.57
N GLY A 85 -5.01 5.68 15.44
CA GLY A 85 -5.90 5.38 16.57
C GLY A 85 -5.74 3.96 17.11
N ARG A 86 -5.01 3.09 16.39
CA ARG A 86 -4.82 1.70 16.76
C ARG A 86 -3.59 1.54 17.67
N PRO A 87 -3.73 1.05 18.92
CA PRO A 87 -2.59 0.91 19.81
C PRO A 87 -1.74 -0.35 19.55
N HIS A 88 -2.36 -1.40 19.01
CA HIS A 88 -1.74 -2.71 18.80
C HIS A 88 -2.10 -3.27 17.42
N LEU A 89 -1.32 -4.23 16.93
CA LEU A 89 -1.67 -4.97 15.71
C LEU A 89 -3.06 -5.60 15.88
N ASP A 90 -3.86 -5.58 14.83
CA ASP A 90 -5.24 -6.05 14.89
C ASP A 90 -5.30 -7.54 15.23
N GLY A 91 -6.12 -7.91 16.22
CA GLY A 91 -6.15 -9.26 16.79
C GLY A 91 -4.96 -9.63 17.71
N PHE A 92 -3.97 -8.77 17.91
CA PHE A 92 -2.76 -9.05 18.71
C PHE A 92 -2.46 -7.95 19.75
N SER A 93 -3.25 -7.91 20.83
CA SER A 93 -3.14 -6.89 21.90
C SER A 93 -1.77 -6.81 22.60
N GLY A 94 -0.91 -7.82 22.49
CA GLY A 94 0.46 -7.81 23.03
C GLY A 94 1.50 -7.16 22.10
N PHE A 95 1.12 -6.76 20.89
CA PHE A 95 2.04 -6.28 19.86
C PHE A 95 1.70 -4.84 19.48
N PRO A 96 2.49 -3.83 19.91
CA PRO A 96 2.19 -2.43 19.62
C PRO A 96 2.25 -2.14 18.12
N MET A 97 1.47 -1.17 17.67
CA MET A 97 1.59 -0.67 16.30
C MET A 97 3.02 -0.14 16.03
N PRO A 98 3.61 -0.48 14.88
CA PRO A 98 4.97 -0.03 14.56
C PRO A 98 5.00 1.48 14.29
N ASP A 99 6.13 2.15 14.60
CA ASP A 99 6.37 3.52 14.14
C ASP A 99 6.31 3.56 12.60
N PRO A 100 5.47 4.41 11.99
CA PRO A 100 5.39 4.58 10.54
C PRO A 100 6.76 4.83 9.89
N GLY A 101 7.63 5.57 10.58
CA GLY A 101 8.98 5.85 10.13
C GLY A 101 9.85 4.60 10.03
N ARG A 102 9.68 3.61 10.92
CA ARG A 102 10.36 2.30 10.81
C ARG A 102 9.92 1.56 9.55
N VAL A 103 8.61 1.50 9.30
CA VAL A 103 8.04 0.80 8.12
C VAL A 103 8.54 1.45 6.83
N ILE A 104 8.45 2.78 6.73
CA ILE A 104 8.91 3.55 5.56
C ILE A 104 10.42 3.36 5.32
N ARG A 105 11.24 3.38 6.38
CA ARG A 105 12.68 3.16 6.23
C ARG A 105 12.99 1.79 5.66
N ILE A 106 12.33 0.74 6.15
CA ILE A 106 12.52 -0.63 5.66
C ILE A 106 12.04 -0.73 4.20
N ALA A 107 10.86 -0.21 3.88
CA ALA A 107 10.34 -0.18 2.51
C ALA A 107 11.29 0.53 1.53
N LYS A 108 11.84 1.69 1.92
CA LYS A 108 12.84 2.41 1.10
C LYS A 108 14.12 1.62 0.89
N LEU A 109 14.62 0.93 1.92
CA LEU A 109 15.82 0.10 1.80
C LEU A 109 15.60 -1.11 0.88
N LEU A 110 14.42 -1.71 0.93
CA LEU A 110 14.07 -2.88 0.12
C LEU A 110 13.82 -2.51 -1.34
N ALA A 111 12.92 -1.55 -1.58
CA ALA A 111 12.48 -1.21 -2.93
C ALA A 111 13.42 -0.22 -3.64
N GLN A 112 14.19 0.59 -2.89
CA GLN A 112 14.94 1.74 -3.42
C GLN A 112 14.03 2.72 -4.20
N ARG A 113 12.78 2.83 -3.77
CA ARG A 113 11.75 3.69 -4.37
C ARG A 113 11.19 4.73 -3.39
N PRO A 114 10.61 5.84 -3.87
CA PRO A 114 10.02 6.85 -3.01
C PRO A 114 8.73 6.40 -2.33
N LEU A 115 8.49 6.95 -1.14
CA LEU A 115 7.15 7.05 -0.55
C LEU A 115 6.40 8.13 -1.33
N ILE A 116 5.22 7.81 -1.86
CA ILE A 116 4.40 8.71 -2.67
C ILE A 116 3.37 9.44 -1.79
N GLY A 117 2.78 8.74 -0.82
CA GLY A 117 1.74 9.29 0.05
C GLY A 117 1.46 8.39 1.25
N ILE A 118 0.59 8.85 2.14
CA ILE A 118 0.11 8.09 3.30
C ILE A 118 -1.41 8.13 3.32
N GLY A 119 -2.04 6.95 3.24
CA GLY A 119 -3.47 6.76 3.51
C GLY A 119 -3.69 6.57 5.00
N LEU A 120 -4.55 7.41 5.59
CA LEU A 120 -4.85 7.38 7.01
C LEU A 120 -6.20 6.69 7.24
N ASN A 121 -6.21 5.70 8.13
CA ASN A 121 -7.42 5.13 8.69
C ASN A 121 -7.79 5.91 9.97
N HIS A 122 -8.91 6.62 9.94
CA HIS A 122 -9.40 7.44 11.06
C HIS A 122 -10.05 6.65 12.21
N GLU A 123 -10.14 5.32 12.11
CA GLU A 123 -10.77 4.49 13.13
C GLU A 123 -10.22 4.81 14.53
N GLY A 124 -11.11 5.04 15.48
CA GLY A 124 -10.77 5.38 16.87
C GLY A 124 -10.28 6.81 17.09
N LEU A 125 -10.33 7.69 16.08
CA LEU A 125 -9.96 9.10 16.19
C LEU A 125 -11.17 10.04 16.02
N SER A 126 -11.17 11.14 16.74
CA SER A 126 -12.03 12.30 16.46
C SER A 126 -11.53 13.08 15.23
N LEU A 127 -12.39 13.91 14.64
CA LEU A 127 -12.03 14.75 13.50
C LEU A 127 -10.82 15.66 13.77
N GLU A 128 -10.71 16.20 15.00
CA GLU A 128 -9.58 17.03 15.40
C GLU A 128 -8.28 16.22 15.57
N GLU A 129 -8.38 14.97 16.01
CA GLU A 129 -7.24 14.05 16.08
C GLU A 129 -6.77 13.61 14.69
N VAL A 130 -7.70 13.34 13.77
CA VAL A 130 -7.39 13.05 12.36
C VAL A 130 -6.61 14.21 11.75
N LYS A 131 -7.10 15.46 11.88
CA LYS A 131 -6.38 16.66 11.39
C LYS A 131 -4.98 16.76 11.98
N LYS A 132 -4.83 16.59 13.30
CA LYS A 132 -3.53 16.60 13.97
C LYS A 132 -2.59 15.50 13.47
N ALA A 133 -3.11 14.29 13.29
CA ALA A 133 -2.34 13.15 12.78
C ALA A 133 -1.85 13.39 11.35
N LYS A 134 -2.73 13.87 10.46
CA LYS A 134 -2.38 14.26 9.09
C LYS A 134 -1.27 15.31 9.08
N THR A 135 -1.46 16.44 9.78
CA THR A 135 -0.44 17.51 9.83
C THR A 135 0.89 17.02 10.40
N LYS A 136 0.88 16.15 11.42
CA LYS A 136 2.10 15.57 11.98
C LYS A 136 2.85 14.71 10.95
N LEU A 137 2.13 13.85 10.22
CA LEU A 137 2.71 12.95 9.22
C LEU A 137 3.17 13.72 7.98
N GLU A 138 2.38 14.67 7.47
CA GLU A 138 2.76 15.57 6.36
C GLU A 138 4.05 16.32 6.69
N ASN A 139 4.12 16.91 7.89
CA ASN A 139 5.31 17.63 8.33
C ASN A 139 6.54 16.73 8.45
N ARG A 140 6.37 15.49 8.88
CA ARG A 140 7.45 14.51 9.10
C ARG A 140 7.96 13.92 7.78
N PHE A 141 7.06 13.54 6.88
CA PHE A 141 7.42 12.73 5.70
C PHE A 141 7.40 13.51 4.39
N LYS A 142 6.85 14.74 4.37
CA LYS A 142 6.83 15.63 3.21
C LYS A 142 6.19 14.99 1.97
N VAL A 143 5.12 14.23 2.19
CA VAL A 143 4.27 13.62 1.16
C VAL A 143 2.80 13.92 1.48
N PRO A 144 1.88 13.83 0.50
CA PRO A 144 0.45 13.86 0.76
C PRO A 144 0.03 12.87 1.86
N VAL A 145 -0.82 13.33 2.77
CA VAL A 145 -1.49 12.47 3.75
C VAL A 145 -2.98 12.73 3.65
N GLU A 146 -3.74 11.69 3.32
CA GLU A 146 -5.18 11.77 3.07
C GLU A 146 -5.88 10.63 3.81
N ASP A 147 -7.08 10.88 4.30
CA ASP A 147 -8.01 9.82 4.66
C ASP A 147 -8.81 9.45 3.40
N PRO A 148 -8.58 8.29 2.78
CA PRO A 148 -9.20 7.97 1.50
C PRO A 148 -10.73 7.89 1.55
N VAL A 149 -11.31 7.61 2.73
CA VAL A 149 -12.75 7.45 2.93
C VAL A 149 -13.43 8.81 3.06
N VAL A 150 -12.78 9.77 3.74
CA VAL A 150 -13.35 11.08 4.05
C VAL A 150 -12.90 12.16 3.07
N ASP A 151 -11.61 12.21 2.77
CA ASP A 151 -11.00 13.25 1.93
C ASP A 151 -10.97 12.87 0.44
N GLY A 152 -11.03 11.56 0.13
CA GLY A 152 -10.65 11.03 -1.16
C GLY A 152 -9.13 10.92 -1.32
N VAL A 153 -8.66 10.83 -2.56
CA VAL A 153 -7.24 10.50 -2.87
C VAL A 153 -6.60 11.44 -3.89
N ALA A 154 -7.18 12.63 -4.08
CA ALA A 154 -6.78 13.52 -5.17
C ALA A 154 -5.30 13.91 -5.11
N LYS A 155 -4.78 14.29 -3.93
CA LYS A 155 -3.36 14.70 -3.82
C LYS A 155 -2.41 13.54 -4.03
N THR A 156 -2.79 12.35 -3.57
CA THR A 156 -2.01 11.13 -3.78
C THR A 156 -2.01 10.75 -5.25
N ALA A 157 -3.14 10.87 -5.96
CA ALA A 157 -3.24 10.65 -7.39
C ALA A 157 -2.36 11.65 -8.18
N ASP A 158 -2.41 12.94 -7.85
CA ASP A 158 -1.55 13.97 -8.46
C ASP A 158 -0.06 13.61 -8.29
N ALA A 159 0.34 13.15 -7.10
CA ALA A 159 1.71 12.73 -6.83
C ALA A 159 2.14 11.48 -7.63
N ILE A 160 1.21 10.56 -7.92
CA ILE A 160 1.46 9.42 -8.81
C ILE A 160 1.64 9.90 -10.25
N GLU A 161 0.77 10.78 -10.74
CA GLU A 161 0.90 11.33 -12.10
C GLU A 161 2.21 12.10 -12.31
N GLU A 162 2.65 12.85 -11.31
CA GLU A 162 3.96 13.52 -11.33
C GLU A 162 5.13 12.53 -11.38
N LEU A 163 5.00 11.36 -10.73
CA LEU A 163 6.01 10.31 -10.78
C LEU A 163 6.11 9.70 -12.18
N CYS A 164 4.98 9.49 -12.86
CA CYS A 164 4.94 8.94 -14.22
C CYS A 164 5.56 9.84 -15.29
N LYS A 165 5.72 11.15 -15.01
CA LYS A 165 6.33 12.12 -15.94
C LYS A 165 7.87 12.11 -15.91
N LYS A 166 8.48 11.42 -14.95
CA LYS A 166 9.94 11.36 -14.75
C LYS A 166 10.54 10.13 -15.42
#